data_AF-H2YB88-F1
#
_entry.id   AF-H2YB88-F1
#
_cell.length_a   1.000
_cell.length_b   1.000
_cell.length_c   1.000
_cell.angle_alpha   90.00
_cell.angle_beta   90.00
_cell.angle_gamma   90.00
#
_symmetry.space_group_name_H-M   'P 1'
#
loop_
_entity.id
_entity.type
_entity.pdbx_description
1 polymer ?
#
loop_
_entity_poly.entity_id
_entity_poly.type
_entity_poly.pdbx_seq_one_letter_code
_entity_poly.pdbx_strand_id
1 'polypeptide(L)'
;WKTINLHKIPASYFQIRKPILETDYDDQLVAIHWNPGTEEALQVNHADVIPFYKAYRHFWSIIQREDLQTTFRMQPGDCMVFNNRRMGHSRTEFALNGGERLLEGCYVTIDDMR
;
A
#
# COMPACT_ATOMS: atom_id res chain seq x y z
N TRP A 1 -8.72 -4.48 -3.54
CA TRP A 1 -8.95 -3.05 -3.25
C TRP A 1 -10.38 -2.68 -3.55
N LYS A 2 -11.10 -2.04 -2.61
CA LYS A 2 -12.40 -1.39 -2.84
C LYS A 2 -12.30 0.09 -2.46
N THR A 3 -12.56 0.98 -3.41
CA THR A 3 -12.68 2.42 -3.15
C THR A 3 -13.92 2.93 -3.86
N ILE A 4 -14.87 3.47 -3.09
CA ILE A 4 -16.06 4.14 -3.62
C ILE A 4 -15.82 5.64 -3.47
N ASN A 5 -15.75 6.36 -4.60
CA ASN A 5 -15.75 7.81 -4.56
C ASN A 5 -17.18 8.32 -4.78
N LEU A 6 -17.86 8.63 -3.66
CA LEU A 6 -19.25 9.13 -3.66
C LEU A 6 -19.37 10.58 -4.18
N HIS A 7 -18.26 11.31 -4.31
CA HIS A 7 -18.24 12.69 -4.80
C HIS A 7 -17.96 12.78 -6.31
N LYS A 8 -17.63 11.66 -6.97
CA LYS A 8 -17.49 11.59 -8.43
C LYS A 8 -18.87 11.32 -9.02
N ILE A 9 -19.28 12.10 -10.04
CA ILE A 9 -20.51 11.85 -10.80
C ILE A 9 -20.10 11.41 -12.22
N PRO A 10 -20.45 10.19 -12.65
CA PRO A 10 -21.09 9.13 -11.87
C PRO A 10 -20.15 8.50 -10.84
N ALA A 11 -20.73 7.96 -9.77
CA ALA A 11 -19.98 7.25 -8.73
C ALA A 11 -19.16 6.14 -9.37
N SER A 12 -17.87 6.07 -9.04
CA SER A 12 -16.96 5.08 -9.59
C SER A 12 -16.64 4.02 -8.55
N TYR A 13 -16.70 2.75 -8.96
CA TYR A 13 -16.35 1.58 -8.16
C TYR A 13 -15.13 0.91 -8.79
N PHE A 14 -14.07 0.75 -8.00
CA PHE A 14 -12.87 0.05 -8.41
C PHE A 14 -12.70 -1.21 -7.58
N GLN A 15 -12.57 -2.35 -8.26
CA GLN A 15 -12.24 -3.62 -7.66
C GLN A 15 -11.08 -4.26 -8.42
N ILE A 16 -10.07 -4.69 -7.66
CA ILE A 16 -8.89 -5.38 -8.18
C ILE A 16 -8.65 -6.61 -7.31
N ARG A 17 -8.45 -7.76 -7.97
CA ARG A 17 -8.00 -9.01 -7.38
C ARG A 17 -6.57 -9.29 -7.84
N LYS A 18 -5.63 -9.24 -6.92
CA LYS A 18 -4.20 -9.50 -7.12
C LYS A 18 -3.65 -10.24 -5.90
N PRO A 19 -2.62 -11.09 -6.04
CA PRO A 19 -1.90 -11.61 -4.90
C PRO A 19 -1.16 -10.47 -4.18
N ILE A 20 -0.92 -10.61 -2.88
CA ILE A 20 -0.14 -9.61 -2.12
C ILE A 20 1.31 -9.57 -2.64
N LEU A 21 1.88 -10.73 -2.94
CA LEU A 21 3.20 -10.88 -3.53
C LEU A 21 3.02 -11.36 -4.97
N GLU A 22 3.36 -10.52 -5.94
CA GLU A 22 3.31 -10.85 -7.36
C GLU A 22 4.70 -11.26 -7.84
N THR A 23 4.80 -12.46 -8.41
CA THR A 23 6.02 -12.99 -9.02
C THR A 23 5.93 -13.00 -10.54
N ASP A 24 7.09 -12.98 -11.20
CA ASP A 24 7.19 -13.24 -12.64
C ASP A 24 7.29 -14.75 -12.94
N TYR A 25 7.62 -15.10 -14.19
CA TYR A 25 7.74 -16.48 -14.65
C TYR A 25 8.95 -17.23 -14.06
N ASP A 26 9.90 -16.52 -13.45
CA ASP A 26 11.10 -17.07 -12.81
C ASP A 26 10.98 -17.03 -11.27
N ASP A 27 9.75 -16.91 -10.76
CA ASP A 27 9.40 -16.78 -9.35
C ASP A 27 10.07 -15.59 -8.63
N GLN A 28 10.51 -14.57 -9.37
CA GLN A 28 11.09 -13.36 -8.78
C GLN A 28 9.99 -12.39 -8.38
N LEU A 29 10.11 -11.79 -7.19
CA LEU A 29 9.14 -10.81 -6.70
C LEU A 29 9.21 -9.52 -7.53
N VAL A 30 8.13 -9.19 -8.24
CA VAL A 30 8.04 -8.01 -9.13
C VAL A 30 7.09 -6.93 -8.63
N ALA A 31 6.19 -7.26 -7.70
CA ALA A 31 5.38 -6.26 -7.01
C ALA A 31 4.81 -6.73 -5.67
N ILE A 32 4.53 -5.76 -4.80
CA ILE A 32 3.77 -5.93 -3.57
C ILE A 32 2.46 -5.15 -3.69
N HIS A 33 1.33 -5.85 -3.61
CA HIS A 33 -0.01 -5.27 -3.61
C HIS A 33 -0.55 -5.31 -2.18
N TRP A 34 -0.28 -4.27 -1.40
CA TRP A 34 -0.66 -4.26 0.00
C TRP A 34 -1.10 -2.87 0.52
N ASN A 35 -2.31 -2.78 1.07
CA ASN A 35 -2.96 -1.57 1.60
C ASN A 35 -4.14 -1.97 2.51
N PRO A 36 -3.90 -2.25 3.80
CA PRO A 36 -4.91 -2.80 4.72
C PRO A 36 -6.15 -1.91 4.86
N GLY A 37 -6.06 -0.60 4.59
CA GLY A 37 -7.19 0.32 4.66
C GLY A 37 -8.25 0.15 3.56
N THR A 38 -7.95 -0.63 2.51
CA THR A 38 -8.87 -0.85 1.37
C THR A 38 -8.99 -2.33 0.97
N GLU A 39 -8.53 -3.24 1.84
CA GLU A 39 -8.72 -4.69 1.66
C GLU A 39 -10.21 -5.06 1.78
N GLU A 40 -10.61 -6.09 1.04
CA GLU A 40 -11.97 -6.64 1.05
C GLU A 40 -11.93 -8.07 1.60
N ALA A 41 -13.11 -8.67 1.80
CA ALA A 41 -13.25 -10.06 2.21
C ALA A 41 -12.41 -11.00 1.32
N LEU A 42 -11.62 -11.86 1.96
CA LEU A 42 -10.73 -12.80 1.30
C LEU A 42 -11.51 -13.77 0.37
N GLN A 43 -11.09 -13.86 -0.88
CA GLN A 43 -11.73 -14.68 -1.92
C GLN A 43 -10.88 -15.94 -2.21
N VAL A 44 -10.87 -16.88 -1.27
CA VAL A 44 -10.15 -18.18 -1.35
C VAL A 44 -11.05 -19.33 -0.88
N ASN A 45 -10.66 -20.58 -1.13
CA ASN A 45 -11.39 -21.73 -0.59
C ASN A 45 -11.32 -21.75 0.94
N HIS A 46 -12.33 -22.31 1.59
CA HIS A 46 -12.39 -22.38 3.06
C HIS A 46 -11.12 -22.98 3.69
N ALA A 47 -10.55 -24.02 3.07
CA ALA A 47 -9.32 -24.67 3.53
C ALA A 47 -8.10 -23.72 3.55
N ASP A 48 -8.09 -22.70 2.69
CA ASP A 48 -6.97 -21.78 2.50
C ASP A 48 -7.05 -20.53 3.40
N VAL A 49 -8.19 -20.29 4.04
CA VAL A 49 -8.41 -19.10 4.89
C VAL A 49 -7.40 -19.06 6.05
N ILE A 50 -7.27 -20.17 6.80
CA ILE A 50 -6.35 -20.23 7.94
C ILE A 50 -4.88 -20.16 7.51
N PRO A 51 -4.41 -20.94 6.51
CA PRO A 51 -3.07 -20.78 5.94
C PRO A 51 -2.77 -19.35 5.49
N PHE A 52 -3.71 -18.70 4.78
CA PHE A 52 -3.55 -17.34 4.32
C PHE A 52 -3.31 -16.37 5.48
N TYR A 53 -4.18 -16.38 6.51
CA TYR A 53 -4.02 -15.45 7.63
C TYR A 53 -2.77 -15.72 8.47
N LYS A 54 -2.28 -16.97 8.53
CA LYS A 54 -0.97 -17.27 9.13
C LYS A 54 0.16 -16.59 8.35
N ALA A 55 0.17 -16.73 7.02
CA ALA A 55 1.15 -16.08 6.17
C ALA A 55 1.03 -14.54 6.22
N TYR A 56 -0.19 -14.00 6.21
CA TYR A 56 -0.46 -12.57 6.31
C TYR A 56 0.05 -11.98 7.63
N ARG A 57 -0.17 -12.66 8.76
CA ARG A 57 0.37 -12.22 10.07
C ARG A 57 1.89 -12.24 10.10
N HIS A 58 2.51 -13.24 9.47
CA HIS A 58 3.96 -13.27 9.36
C HIS A 58 4.48 -12.12 8.49
N PHE A 59 3.88 -11.89 7.33
CA PHE A 59 4.19 -10.73 6.48
C PHE A 59 4.04 -9.41 7.25
N TRP A 60 2.93 -9.22 7.97
CA TRP A 60 2.72 -8.05 8.82
C TRP A 60 3.83 -7.89 9.87
N SER A 61 4.26 -8.97 10.52
CA SER A 61 5.36 -8.92 11.49
C SER A 61 6.68 -8.45 10.87
N ILE A 62 6.94 -8.77 9.60
CA ILE A 62 8.11 -8.27 8.87
C ILE A 62 7.96 -6.78 8.56
N ILE A 63 6.79 -6.33 8.11
CA ILE A 63 6.52 -4.90 7.84
C ILE A 63 6.69 -4.04 9.11
N GLN A 64 6.34 -4.58 10.28
CA GLN A 64 6.44 -3.89 11.57
C GLN A 64 7.85 -3.86 12.17
N ARG A 65 8.83 -4.50 11.54
CA ARG A 65 10.22 -4.47 12.01
C ARG A 65 10.83 -3.08 11.85
N GLU A 66 11.24 -2.49 12.97
CA GLU A 66 11.86 -1.15 13.00
C GLU A 66 13.17 -1.09 12.18
N ASP A 67 13.94 -2.17 12.12
CA ASP A 67 15.18 -2.24 11.35
C ASP A 67 14.98 -2.24 9.83
N LEU A 68 13.73 -2.42 9.37
CA LEU A 68 13.33 -2.33 7.96
C LEU A 68 12.57 -1.04 7.64
N GLN A 69 12.38 -0.14 8.61
CA GLN A 69 11.68 1.12 8.45
C GLN A 69 12.65 2.28 8.35
N THR A 70 12.36 3.24 7.47
CA THR A 70 13.10 4.51 7.38
C THR A 70 12.12 5.65 7.60
N THR A 71 12.41 6.49 8.60
CA THR A 71 11.54 7.60 9.02
C THR A 71 12.25 8.92 8.79
N PHE A 72 11.57 9.86 8.13
CA PHE A 72 12.04 11.22 7.93
C PHE A 72 10.84 12.17 7.99
N ARG A 73 11.12 13.44 8.31
CA ARG A 73 10.12 14.50 8.38
C ARG A 73 10.26 15.43 7.17
N MET A 74 9.30 15.36 6.26
CA MET A 74 9.23 16.27 5.12
C MET A 74 9.03 17.72 5.57
N GLN A 75 9.78 18.63 4.98
CA GLN A 75 9.66 20.08 5.09
C GLN A 75 8.91 20.65 3.88
N PRO A 76 8.38 21.88 3.96
CA PRO A 76 7.86 22.58 2.79
C PRO A 76 8.91 22.65 1.67
N GLY A 77 8.52 22.21 0.47
CA GLY A 77 9.42 22.12 -0.69
C GLY A 77 10.07 20.76 -0.90
N ASP A 78 10.03 19.85 0.09
CA ASP A 78 10.53 18.49 -0.09
C ASP A 78 9.63 17.68 -1.02
N CYS A 79 10.24 16.90 -1.90
CA CYS A 79 9.57 15.94 -2.75
C CYS A 79 10.15 14.54 -2.49
N MET A 80 9.28 13.57 -2.21
CA MET A 80 9.67 12.17 -2.12
C MET A 80 9.11 11.42 -3.33
N VAL A 81 10.01 10.74 -4.05
CA VAL A 81 9.66 9.80 -5.11
C VAL A 81 10.09 8.41 -4.66
N PHE A 82 9.18 7.45 -4.76
CA PHE A 82 9.45 6.06 -4.39
C PHE A 82 8.71 5.10 -5.31
N ASN A 83 9.22 3.86 -5.40
CA ASN A 83 8.59 2.83 -6.21
C ASN A 83 7.39 2.23 -5.46
N ASN A 84 6.17 2.69 -5.80
CA ASN A 84 4.92 2.21 -5.19
C ASN A 84 4.62 0.71 -5.46
N ARG A 85 5.31 0.06 -6.40
CA ARG A 85 5.20 -1.40 -6.59
C ARG A 85 6.05 -2.19 -5.60
N ARG A 86 6.96 -1.55 -4.86
CA ARG A 86 7.93 -2.22 -3.98
C ARG A 86 7.91 -1.71 -2.55
N MET A 87 7.73 -0.40 -2.36
CA MET A 87 7.86 0.25 -1.05
C MET A 87 6.50 0.51 -0.43
N GLY A 88 6.28 -0.06 0.76
CA GLY A 88 5.21 0.39 1.65
C GLY A 88 5.57 1.76 2.22
N HIS A 89 4.56 2.60 2.40
CA HIS A 89 4.72 3.93 2.99
C HIS A 89 3.55 4.23 3.92
N SER A 90 3.83 4.99 4.97
CA SER A 90 2.85 5.42 5.96
C SER A 90 3.31 6.72 6.60
N ARG A 91 2.60 7.15 7.63
CA ARG A 91 2.94 8.28 8.48
C ARG A 91 2.78 7.88 9.94
N THR A 92 3.59 8.46 10.81
CA THR A 92 3.35 8.39 12.26
C THR A 92 2.09 9.19 12.62
N GLU A 93 1.58 8.98 13.83
CA GLU A 93 0.48 9.75 14.37
C GLU A 93 0.81 11.25 14.52
N PHE A 94 -0.24 12.08 14.61
CA PHE A 94 -0.11 13.52 14.80
C PHE A 94 -0.53 13.90 16.21
N ALA A 95 0.22 14.82 16.84
CA ALA A 95 -0.30 15.55 17.99
C ALA A 95 -1.42 16.50 17.52
N LEU A 96 -2.58 16.46 18.18
CA LEU A 96 -3.73 17.30 17.85
C LEU A 96 -3.64 18.64 18.58
N ASN A 97 -2.56 19.40 18.36
CA ASN A 97 -2.27 20.67 19.03
C ASN A 97 -2.40 21.90 18.11
N GLY A 98 -3.09 21.75 16.98
CA GLY A 98 -3.19 22.77 15.93
C GLY A 98 -2.04 22.70 14.92
N GLY A 99 -2.26 23.27 13.72
CA GLY A 99 -1.30 23.27 12.63
C GLY A 99 -1.92 22.84 11.30
N GLU A 100 -1.30 23.26 10.20
CA GLU A 100 -1.72 22.93 8.83
C GLU A 100 -0.70 22.00 8.18
N ARG A 101 -1.19 21.06 7.37
CA ARG A 101 -0.36 20.15 6.59
C ARG A 101 -1.02 19.87 5.26
N LEU A 102 -0.35 20.28 4.19
CA LEU A 102 -0.71 19.95 2.82
C LEU A 102 0.40 19.11 2.20
N LEU A 103 0.02 17.98 1.59
CA LEU A 103 0.87 17.25 0.65
C LEU A 103 0.12 17.14 -0.66
N GLU A 104 0.84 17.40 -1.75
CA GLU A 104 0.36 17.14 -3.10
C GLU A 104 1.04 15.87 -3.62
N GLY A 105 0.26 15.01 -4.25
CA GLY A 105 0.73 13.72 -4.75
C GLY A 105 0.30 13.50 -6.18
N CYS A 106 1.18 12.90 -6.97
CA CYS A 106 0.88 12.40 -8.31
C CYS A 106 1.48 11.01 -8.50
N TYR A 107 1.09 10.34 -9.56
CA TYR A 107 1.65 9.06 -9.97
C TYR A 107 2.23 9.19 -11.37
N VAL A 108 3.38 8.56 -11.59
CA VAL A 108 4.03 8.42 -12.90
C VAL A 108 4.21 6.93 -13.20
N THR A 109 4.33 6.57 -14.47
CA THR A 109 4.58 5.17 -14.84
C THR A 109 6.07 4.88 -14.72
N ILE A 110 6.42 3.66 -14.30
CA ILE A 110 7.84 3.28 -14.18
C ILE A 110 8.58 3.34 -15.52
N ASP A 111 7.85 3.18 -16.63
CA ASP A 111 8.41 3.30 -17.98
C ASP A 111 8.84 4.73 -18.31
N ASP A 112 8.26 5.75 -17.66
CA ASP A 112 8.66 7.16 -17.82
C ASP A 112 9.97 7.48 -17.07
N MET A 113 10.40 6.60 -16.16
CA MET A 113 11.54 6.79 -15.26
C MET A 113 12.75 5.90 -15.63
N ARG A 114 12.69 5.22 -16.78
CA ARG A 114 13.75 4.34 -17.30
C ARG A 114 14.78 5.08 -18.13
#